data_AF-A0A094FFY0-F1
#
_entry.id   AF-A0A094FFY0-F1
#
_cell.length_a   1.000
_cell.length_b   1.000
_cell.length_c   1.000
_cell.angle_alpha   90.00
_cell.angle_beta   90.00
_cell.angle_gamma   90.00
#
_symmetry.space_group_name_H-M   'P 1'
#
loop_
_entity.id
_entity.type
_entity.pdbx_description
1 polymer ?
#
loop_
_entity_poly.entity_id
_entity_poly.type
_entity_poly.pdbx_seq_one_letter_code
_entity_poly.pdbx_strand_id
1 'polypeptide(L)'
;MLRLEDLHLDHYLSPDELSRNNFTSNYATTITTGKIPRIIHQTYKTTNIPSHWAGAQKSCKSHNPSYQYYFWTDSSARDLIRTEFGWFLPTYDGYPYAIQRADALRYFVLWRYGGIYIDLDIACRRSLDPLLAFPAWFPSTWPLGVSNDLIASTPGHPVIMKLALDLQDHNFVSWSKYITVFWSTGPMFVNNILASCFRASHITNQGLHHRKSSNADINRGTSARFHEATTTRSSAPADGVVILPPCMYSTSEHSFFGHCSGSSWHGKDVAFVTWLYKNSWWFSGILMCAVVWAVLRKRRRSYVLISSTV
;
A
#
# COMPACT_ATOMS: atom_id res chain seq x y z
N MET A 1 10.01 6.08 3.67
CA MET A 1 9.53 4.84 4.30
C MET A 1 8.36 5.18 5.20
N LEU A 2 7.26 4.45 5.08
CA LEU A 2 6.11 4.58 5.96
C LEU A 2 6.46 4.01 7.34
N ARG A 3 6.41 4.83 8.38
CA ARG A 3 6.42 4.36 9.78
C ARG A 3 4.99 4.45 10.28
N LEU A 4 4.46 3.34 10.80
CA LEU A 4 3.10 3.31 11.31
C LEU A 4 2.92 4.23 12.51
N GLU A 5 3.98 4.46 13.28
CA GLU A 5 4.04 5.42 14.38
C GLU A 5 3.87 6.88 13.92
N ASP A 6 4.21 7.18 12.66
CA ASP A 6 4.07 8.52 12.08
C ASP A 6 2.66 8.74 11.50
N LEU A 7 1.78 7.73 11.52
CA LEU A 7 0.37 7.87 11.10
C LEU A 7 -0.46 8.48 12.23
N HIS A 8 -1.29 9.46 11.90
CA HIS A 8 -2.29 9.99 12.81
C HIS A 8 -3.38 8.91 13.10
N LEU A 9 -4.02 9.02 14.27
CA LEU A 9 -5.03 8.08 14.77
C LEU A 9 -6.22 7.89 13.81
N ASP A 10 -6.51 8.85 12.95
CA ASP A 10 -7.58 8.79 11.94
C ASP A 10 -7.31 7.78 10.82
N HIS A 11 -6.05 7.41 10.59
CA HIS A 11 -5.67 6.41 9.59
C HIS A 11 -5.43 5.01 10.17
N TYR A 12 -5.32 4.87 11.49
CA TYR A 12 -5.06 3.59 12.16
C TYR A 12 -6.24 3.21 13.05
N LEU A 13 -6.95 2.13 12.71
CA LEU A 13 -8.07 1.68 13.53
C LEU A 13 -7.58 1.15 14.88
N SER A 14 -8.07 1.73 15.97
CA SER A 14 -7.78 1.21 17.31
C SER A 14 -8.63 -0.03 17.62
N PRO A 15 -8.08 -1.06 18.30
CA PRO A 15 -8.85 -2.21 18.77
C PRO A 15 -10.08 -1.84 19.62
N ASP A 16 -10.05 -0.72 20.36
CA ASP A 16 -11.14 -0.29 21.26
C ASP A 16 -12.31 0.38 20.54
N GLU A 17 -12.12 0.83 19.30
CA GLU A 17 -13.19 1.39 18.47
C GLU A 17 -14.15 0.31 17.96
N LEU A 18 -13.76 -0.96 18.08
CA LEU A 18 -14.48 -2.14 17.59
C LEU A 18 -15.32 -2.86 18.64
N SER A 19 -15.00 -2.73 19.94
CA SER A 19 -15.76 -3.39 21.02
C SER A 19 -17.11 -2.73 21.28
N ARG A 20 -17.26 -1.46 20.85
CA ARG A 20 -18.54 -0.76 20.89
C ARG A 20 -19.34 -1.14 19.65
N ASN A 21 -20.53 -1.73 19.83
CA ASN A 21 -21.53 -2.05 18.81
C ASN A 21 -22.02 -0.86 17.93
N ASN A 22 -21.30 0.27 17.91
CA ASN A 22 -21.56 1.50 17.17
C ASN A 22 -20.57 1.74 16.01
N PHE A 23 -19.80 0.72 15.58
CA PHE A 23 -18.85 0.81 14.46
C PHE A 23 -19.49 1.37 13.18
N THR A 24 -20.75 1.04 12.92
CA THR A 24 -21.51 1.51 11.76
C THR A 24 -22.09 2.92 11.91
N SER A 25 -22.26 3.45 13.12
CA SER A 25 -22.95 4.73 13.34
C SER A 25 -22.01 5.94 13.26
N ASN A 26 -20.80 5.80 13.81
CA ASN A 26 -19.87 6.94 13.91
C ASN A 26 -19.09 7.20 12.61
N TYR A 27 -18.82 6.17 11.79
CA TYR A 27 -18.09 6.31 10.52
C TYR A 27 -19.03 6.47 9.30
N ALA A 28 -20.31 6.07 9.39
CA ALA A 28 -21.27 6.24 8.30
C ALA A 28 -21.63 7.71 8.03
N THR A 29 -21.45 8.59 9.01
CA THR A 29 -21.86 10.00 8.90
C THR A 29 -20.81 10.86 8.18
N THR A 30 -19.57 10.38 8.02
CA THR A 30 -18.45 11.20 7.54
C THR A 30 -17.89 10.75 6.18
N ILE A 31 -18.15 9.51 5.76
CA ILE A 31 -17.61 8.96 4.51
C ILE A 31 -18.65 9.12 3.38
N THR A 32 -18.53 10.21 2.64
CA THR A 32 -19.36 10.52 1.44
C THR A 32 -18.77 9.95 0.14
N THR A 33 -17.64 9.26 0.21
CA THR A 33 -17.04 8.53 -0.93
C THR A 33 -17.52 7.08 -0.91
N GLY A 34 -17.69 6.48 -2.10
CA GLY A 34 -18.42 5.22 -2.26
C GLY A 34 -17.97 4.06 -1.36
N LYS A 35 -18.80 3.02 -1.23
CA LYS A 35 -18.44 1.80 -0.50
C LYS A 35 -17.59 0.90 -1.39
N ILE A 36 -16.66 0.15 -0.80
CA ILE A 36 -15.91 -0.89 -1.52
C ILE A 36 -16.93 -1.88 -2.12
N PRO A 37 -16.87 -2.16 -3.45
CA PRO A 37 -17.73 -3.15 -4.08
C PRO A 37 -17.55 -4.55 -3.49
N ARG A 38 -18.62 -5.35 -3.49
CA ARG A 38 -18.59 -6.77 -3.09
C ARG A 38 -17.97 -7.63 -4.19
N ILE A 39 -16.68 -7.42 -4.42
CA ILE A 39 -15.90 -8.13 -5.44
C ILE A 39 -14.63 -8.65 -4.77
N ILE A 40 -14.36 -9.93 -4.93
CA ILE A 40 -13.09 -10.56 -4.53
C ILE A 40 -12.29 -10.85 -5.79
N HIS A 41 -11.03 -10.42 -5.79
CA HIS A 41 -10.04 -10.72 -6.81
C HIS A 41 -8.96 -11.62 -6.23
N GLN A 42 -8.69 -12.74 -6.89
CA GLN A 42 -7.50 -13.55 -6.61
C GLN A 42 -6.83 -13.92 -7.93
N THR A 43 -5.53 -14.19 -7.89
CA THR A 43 -4.76 -14.48 -9.10
C THR A 43 -3.91 -15.73 -8.94
N TYR A 44 -3.73 -16.46 -10.02
CA TYR A 44 -2.72 -17.52 -10.14
C TYR A 44 -2.29 -17.69 -11.58
N LYS A 45 -1.26 -18.49 -11.81
CA LYS A 45 -0.76 -18.77 -13.16
C LYS A 45 -1.85 -19.35 -14.07
N THR A 46 -2.63 -20.29 -13.54
CA THR A 46 -3.69 -21.02 -14.25
C THR A 46 -4.88 -21.26 -13.33
N THR A 47 -5.96 -21.87 -13.84
CA THR A 47 -7.11 -22.29 -13.02
C THR A 47 -6.80 -23.46 -12.07
N ASN A 48 -5.69 -24.17 -12.27
CA ASN A 48 -5.29 -25.32 -11.46
C ASN A 48 -4.42 -24.85 -10.28
N ILE A 49 -5.08 -24.44 -9.19
CA ILE A 49 -4.39 -24.02 -7.98
C ILE A 49 -3.84 -25.22 -7.17
N PRO A 50 -2.73 -25.05 -6.44
CA PRO A 50 -2.24 -26.06 -5.51
C PRO A 50 -3.28 -26.41 -4.43
N SER A 51 -3.37 -27.69 -4.06
CA SER A 51 -4.35 -28.19 -3.09
C SER A 51 -4.27 -27.50 -1.72
N HIS A 52 -3.07 -27.10 -1.28
CA HIS A 52 -2.87 -26.41 -0.02
C HIS A 52 -3.46 -24.99 0.03
N TRP A 53 -3.76 -24.36 -1.11
CA TRP A 53 -4.45 -23.07 -1.20
C TRP A 53 -5.95 -23.19 -1.51
N ALA A 54 -6.41 -24.36 -1.94
CA ALA A 54 -7.82 -24.58 -2.26
C ALA A 54 -8.74 -24.33 -1.06
N GLY A 55 -8.29 -24.68 0.16
CA GLY A 55 -9.02 -24.39 1.39
C GLY A 55 -9.21 -22.90 1.65
N ALA A 56 -8.14 -22.10 1.49
CA ALA A 56 -8.16 -20.66 1.68
C ALA A 56 -9.05 -19.96 0.64
N GLN A 57 -8.92 -20.33 -0.65
CA GLN A 57 -9.78 -19.83 -1.72
C GLN A 57 -11.26 -20.13 -1.43
N LYS A 58 -11.55 -21.38 -1.03
CA LYS A 58 -12.91 -21.83 -0.73
C LYS A 58 -13.50 -21.05 0.45
N SER A 59 -12.72 -20.80 1.51
CA SER A 59 -13.22 -20.08 2.68
C SER A 59 -13.65 -18.65 2.35
N CYS A 60 -12.92 -17.96 1.46
CA CYS A 60 -13.32 -16.64 0.98
C CYS A 60 -14.64 -16.65 0.22
N LYS A 61 -14.87 -17.64 -0.65
CA LYS A 61 -16.16 -17.80 -1.33
C LYS A 61 -17.29 -18.16 -0.36
N SER A 62 -17.04 -19.06 0.60
CA SER A 62 -18.09 -19.53 1.52
C SER A 62 -18.51 -18.48 2.54
N HIS A 63 -17.58 -17.66 3.03
CA HIS A 63 -17.91 -16.59 3.98
C HIS A 63 -18.49 -15.34 3.32
N ASN A 64 -18.37 -15.21 1.99
CA ASN A 64 -18.82 -14.05 1.22
C ASN A 64 -19.66 -14.49 0.00
N PRO A 65 -20.77 -15.24 0.20
CA PRO A 65 -21.51 -15.86 -0.90
C PRO A 65 -22.19 -14.86 -1.84
N SER A 66 -22.43 -13.63 -1.37
CA SER A 66 -23.01 -12.54 -2.17
C SER A 66 -21.98 -11.76 -2.99
N TYR A 67 -20.69 -12.08 -2.87
CA TYR A 67 -19.63 -11.35 -3.54
C TYR A 67 -19.41 -11.92 -4.94
N GLN A 68 -19.19 -11.04 -5.90
CA GLN A 68 -18.67 -11.45 -7.19
C GLN A 68 -17.22 -11.93 -7.01
N TYR A 69 -16.88 -13.03 -7.69
CA TYR A 69 -15.54 -13.61 -7.61
C TYR A 69 -14.85 -13.57 -8.97
N TYR A 70 -13.74 -12.85 -9.07
CA TYR A 70 -12.86 -12.88 -10.23
C TYR A 70 -11.59 -13.65 -9.92
N PHE A 71 -11.32 -14.64 -10.76
CA PHE A 71 -10.08 -15.39 -10.73
C PHE A 71 -9.24 -15.07 -11.95
N TRP A 72 -8.11 -14.40 -11.73
CA TRP A 72 -7.23 -13.97 -12.80
C TRP A 72 -6.14 -15.02 -13.02
N THR A 73 -6.14 -15.60 -14.23
CA THR A 73 -5.01 -16.36 -14.78
C THR A 73 -3.98 -15.41 -15.42
N ASP A 74 -2.75 -15.87 -15.65
CA ASP A 74 -1.73 -15.08 -16.34
C ASP A 74 -2.24 -14.56 -17.71
N SER A 75 -3.01 -15.35 -18.45
CA SER A 75 -3.58 -14.93 -19.73
C SER A 75 -4.65 -13.85 -19.55
N SER A 76 -5.66 -14.08 -18.69
CA SER A 76 -6.72 -13.10 -18.44
C SER A 76 -6.20 -11.81 -17.80
N ALA A 77 -5.15 -11.89 -17.00
CA ALA A 77 -4.48 -10.75 -16.40
C ALA A 77 -3.81 -9.89 -17.47
N ARG A 78 -3.03 -10.52 -18.35
CA ARG A 78 -2.42 -9.84 -19.49
C ARG A 78 -3.46 -9.25 -20.44
N ASP A 79 -4.58 -9.95 -20.66
CA ASP A 79 -5.67 -9.45 -21.50
C ASP A 79 -6.33 -8.21 -20.90
N LEU A 80 -6.53 -8.16 -19.58
CA LEU A 80 -7.01 -6.94 -18.91
C LEU A 80 -6.04 -5.77 -19.16
N ILE A 81 -4.74 -5.97 -18.95
CA ILE A 81 -3.74 -4.93 -19.19
C ILE A 81 -3.74 -4.50 -20.65
N ARG A 82 -3.75 -5.44 -21.60
CA ARG A 82 -3.75 -5.13 -23.03
C ARG A 82 -4.99 -4.34 -23.46
N THR A 83 -6.17 -4.67 -22.91
CA THR A 83 -7.45 -4.10 -23.36
C THR A 83 -7.80 -2.78 -22.68
N GLU A 84 -7.59 -2.67 -21.36
CA GLU A 84 -7.99 -1.50 -20.57
C GLU A 84 -6.82 -0.55 -20.27
N PHE A 85 -5.58 -1.07 -20.27
CA PHE A 85 -4.37 -0.34 -19.87
C PHE A 85 -3.23 -0.53 -20.87
N GLY A 86 -3.54 -0.53 -22.17
CA GLY A 86 -2.60 -0.94 -23.23
C GLY A 86 -1.26 -0.18 -23.23
N TRP A 87 -1.25 1.05 -22.72
CA TRP A 87 -0.04 1.86 -22.50
C TRP A 87 0.96 1.23 -21.51
N PHE A 88 0.48 0.39 -20.58
CA PHE A 88 1.30 -0.31 -19.59
C PHE A 88 1.79 -1.67 -20.06
N LEU A 89 1.22 -2.22 -21.14
CA LEU A 89 1.52 -3.58 -21.61
C LEU A 89 3.03 -3.82 -21.85
N PRO A 90 3.82 -2.89 -22.45
CA PRO A 90 5.25 -3.10 -22.61
C PRO A 90 5.99 -3.26 -21.27
N THR A 91 5.61 -2.50 -20.25
CA THR A 91 6.17 -2.63 -18.89
C THR A 91 5.77 -3.96 -18.27
N TYR A 92 4.50 -4.33 -18.38
CA TYR A 92 3.95 -5.57 -17.83
C TYR A 92 4.64 -6.82 -18.40
N ASP A 93 4.79 -6.87 -19.74
CA ASP A 93 5.47 -7.95 -20.44
C ASP A 93 6.98 -7.94 -20.19
N GLY A 94 7.56 -6.75 -19.96
CA GLY A 94 8.98 -6.56 -19.68
C GLY A 94 9.42 -6.99 -18.28
N TYR A 95 8.50 -7.24 -17.34
CA TYR A 95 8.89 -7.70 -16.00
C TYR A 95 9.60 -9.06 -16.03
N PRO A 96 10.80 -9.20 -15.42
CA PRO A 96 11.53 -10.47 -15.44
C PRO A 96 10.86 -11.56 -14.58
N TYR A 97 10.03 -11.20 -13.60
CA TYR A 97 9.45 -12.15 -12.65
C TYR A 97 7.93 -12.14 -12.69
N ALA A 98 7.32 -13.33 -12.69
CA ALA A 98 5.86 -13.50 -12.67
C ALA A 98 5.19 -12.83 -11.45
N ILE A 99 5.88 -12.78 -10.31
CA ILE A 99 5.36 -12.10 -9.11
C ILE A 99 5.23 -10.59 -9.31
N GLN A 100 6.10 -9.93 -10.10
CA GLN A 100 5.92 -8.50 -10.42
C GLN A 100 4.65 -8.25 -11.24
N ARG A 101 4.31 -9.17 -12.14
CA ARG A 101 3.05 -9.12 -12.89
C ARG A 101 1.83 -9.32 -12.00
N ALA A 102 1.90 -10.24 -11.03
CA ALA A 102 0.81 -10.44 -10.06
C ALA A 102 0.67 -9.22 -9.11
N ASP A 103 1.79 -8.67 -8.65
CA ASP A 103 1.85 -7.43 -7.87
C ASP A 103 1.32 -6.22 -8.66
N ALA A 104 1.65 -6.09 -9.94
CA ALA A 104 1.10 -5.02 -10.76
C ALA A 104 -0.42 -5.19 -10.97
N LEU A 105 -0.85 -6.42 -11.29
CA LEU A 105 -2.24 -6.73 -11.59
C LEU A 105 -3.19 -6.32 -10.47
N ARG A 106 -2.82 -6.54 -9.19
CA ARG A 106 -3.72 -6.20 -8.08
C ARG A 106 -4.04 -4.71 -8.02
N TYR A 107 -3.13 -3.83 -8.44
CA TYR A 107 -3.41 -2.39 -8.52
C TYR A 107 -4.35 -2.06 -9.67
N PHE A 108 -4.16 -2.69 -10.85
CA PHE A 108 -5.01 -2.45 -12.01
C PHE A 108 -6.44 -2.98 -11.84
N VAL A 109 -6.62 -4.17 -11.25
CA VAL A 109 -7.98 -4.71 -11.00
C VAL A 109 -8.72 -3.86 -9.98
N LEU A 110 -8.03 -3.41 -8.93
CA LEU A 110 -8.62 -2.52 -7.92
C LEU A 110 -8.90 -1.13 -8.50
N TRP A 111 -8.04 -0.60 -9.37
CA TRP A 111 -8.35 0.63 -10.10
C TRP A 111 -9.63 0.46 -10.93
N ARG A 112 -9.69 -0.60 -11.75
CA ARG A 112 -10.79 -0.78 -12.70
C ARG A 112 -12.13 -1.14 -12.06
N TYR A 113 -12.11 -2.00 -11.06
CA TYR A 113 -13.30 -2.62 -10.48
C TYR A 113 -13.55 -2.25 -9.02
N GLY A 114 -12.52 -1.75 -8.30
CA GLY A 114 -12.54 -1.69 -6.85
C GLY A 114 -12.54 -3.09 -6.26
N GLY A 115 -13.11 -3.24 -5.06
CA GLY A 115 -13.26 -4.52 -4.39
C GLY A 115 -12.10 -4.85 -3.49
N ILE A 116 -11.86 -6.14 -3.28
CA ILE A 116 -10.89 -6.70 -2.35
C ILE A 116 -10.00 -7.68 -3.11
N TYR A 117 -8.72 -7.36 -3.22
CA TYR A 117 -7.71 -8.31 -3.69
C TYR A 117 -7.19 -9.12 -2.51
N ILE A 118 -7.10 -10.45 -2.68
CA ILE A 118 -6.68 -11.40 -1.64
C ILE A 118 -5.73 -12.43 -2.26
N ASP A 119 -4.49 -12.52 -1.80
CA ASP A 119 -3.57 -13.59 -2.20
C ASP A 119 -4.14 -14.99 -1.88
N LEU A 120 -3.71 -16.00 -2.62
CA LEU A 120 -4.29 -17.36 -2.53
C LEU A 120 -3.94 -18.11 -1.25
N ASP A 121 -2.89 -17.67 -0.56
CA ASP A 121 -2.49 -18.17 0.76
C ASP A 121 -3.24 -17.47 1.90
N ILE A 122 -4.17 -16.56 1.60
CA ILE A 122 -5.01 -15.89 2.61
C ILE A 122 -6.42 -16.47 2.60
N ALA A 123 -6.81 -17.05 3.73
CA ALA A 123 -8.14 -17.58 4.01
C ALA A 123 -9.02 -16.51 4.65
N CYS A 124 -10.28 -16.41 4.25
CA CYS A 124 -11.27 -15.63 4.97
C CYS A 124 -11.86 -16.45 6.13
N ARG A 125 -12.14 -15.82 7.26
CA ARG A 125 -12.67 -16.44 8.48
C ARG A 125 -14.10 -16.02 8.83
N ARG A 126 -14.60 -14.97 8.16
CA ARG A 126 -15.92 -14.36 8.35
C ARG A 126 -16.27 -13.46 7.17
N SER A 127 -17.49 -12.92 7.17
CA SER A 127 -17.93 -11.93 6.17
C SER A 127 -17.04 -10.69 6.22
N LEU A 128 -16.68 -10.17 5.05
CA LEU A 128 -15.88 -8.96 4.86
C LEU A 128 -16.74 -7.68 4.85
N ASP A 129 -18.07 -7.80 4.99
CA ASP A 129 -19.00 -6.67 4.95
C ASP A 129 -18.64 -5.51 5.89
N PRO A 130 -18.17 -5.74 7.14
CA PRO A 130 -17.76 -4.64 8.03
C PRO A 130 -16.62 -3.79 7.45
N LEU A 131 -15.76 -4.37 6.61
CA LEU A 131 -14.62 -3.68 6.01
C LEU A 131 -15.00 -2.87 4.77
N LEU A 132 -16.23 -2.97 4.26
CA LEU A 132 -16.68 -2.25 3.06
C LEU A 132 -17.02 -0.78 3.32
N ALA A 133 -17.13 -0.38 4.59
CA ALA A 133 -17.47 0.98 4.99
C ALA A 133 -16.34 1.98 4.69
N PHE A 134 -15.11 1.50 4.53
CA PHE A 134 -13.95 2.33 4.23
C PHE A 134 -13.76 2.51 2.72
N PRO A 135 -13.30 3.67 2.24
CA PRO A 135 -12.97 3.88 0.83
C PRO A 135 -11.77 3.08 0.32
N ALA A 136 -10.78 2.85 1.18
CA ALA A 136 -9.65 1.96 0.93
C ALA A 136 -9.02 1.48 2.23
N TRP A 137 -8.43 0.29 2.22
CA TRP A 137 -7.66 -0.18 3.36
C TRP A 137 -6.51 -1.12 2.99
N PHE A 138 -5.50 -1.15 3.86
CA PHE A 138 -4.29 -1.98 3.76
C PHE A 138 -3.97 -2.61 5.14
N PRO A 139 -3.57 -3.88 5.22
CA PRO A 139 -3.10 -4.46 6.48
C PRO A 139 -1.73 -3.90 6.85
N SER A 140 -1.55 -3.52 8.12
CA SER A 140 -0.22 -3.24 8.66
C SER A 140 0.69 -4.47 8.49
N THR A 141 2.00 -4.29 8.48
CA THR A 141 2.95 -5.41 8.52
C THR A 141 4.17 -5.06 9.36
N TRP A 142 4.78 -6.07 9.96
CA TRP A 142 5.98 -5.93 10.79
C TRP A 142 7.18 -6.54 10.06
N PRO A 143 8.36 -5.90 10.05
CA PRO A 143 8.72 -4.69 10.81
C PRO A 143 8.32 -3.36 10.17
N LEU A 144 7.76 -3.34 8.95
CA LEU A 144 7.68 -2.12 8.16
C LEU A 144 6.36 -1.96 7.39
N GLY A 145 5.57 -0.97 7.81
CA GLY A 145 4.51 -0.36 7.01
C GLY A 145 3.30 -1.27 6.77
N VAL A 146 2.93 -1.49 5.50
CA VAL A 146 1.78 -2.31 5.09
C VAL A 146 2.21 -3.47 4.18
N SER A 147 1.41 -4.53 4.17
CA SER A 147 1.54 -5.59 3.16
C SER A 147 0.80 -5.23 1.87
N ASN A 148 1.14 -5.93 0.79
CA ASN A 148 0.45 -5.82 -0.51
C ASN A 148 -0.20 -7.13 -0.96
N ASP A 149 -0.30 -8.13 -0.07
CA ASP A 149 -0.98 -9.43 -0.27
C ASP A 149 -2.51 -9.33 -0.13
N LEU A 150 -2.97 -8.27 0.54
CA LEU A 150 -4.38 -7.99 0.80
C LEU A 150 -4.60 -6.48 0.71
N ILE A 151 -5.46 -6.04 -0.21
CA ILE A 151 -5.74 -4.62 -0.45
C ILE A 151 -7.20 -4.47 -0.86
N ALA A 152 -7.88 -3.44 -0.36
CA ALA A 152 -9.21 -3.11 -0.86
C ALA A 152 -9.38 -1.62 -1.15
N SER A 153 -10.27 -1.33 -2.09
CA SER A 153 -10.58 0.04 -2.45
C SER A 153 -11.89 0.17 -3.22
N THR A 154 -12.43 1.36 -3.20
CA THR A 154 -13.38 1.83 -4.22
C THR A 154 -12.72 1.87 -5.60
N PRO A 155 -13.49 1.67 -6.68
CA PRO A 155 -12.97 1.83 -8.03
C PRO A 155 -12.44 3.25 -8.23
N GLY A 156 -11.25 3.37 -8.82
CA GLY A 156 -10.61 4.67 -9.07
C GLY A 156 -10.10 5.38 -7.82
N HIS A 157 -9.90 4.69 -6.68
CA HIS A 157 -9.35 5.33 -5.49
C HIS A 157 -7.97 5.98 -5.79
N PRO A 158 -7.71 7.25 -5.42
CA PRO A 158 -6.51 7.97 -5.82
C PRO A 158 -5.19 7.27 -5.47
N VAL A 159 -5.09 6.68 -4.26
CA VAL A 159 -3.90 5.88 -3.89
C VAL A 159 -3.69 4.69 -4.82
N ILE A 160 -4.74 3.96 -5.19
CA ILE A 160 -4.62 2.77 -6.05
C ILE A 160 -4.25 3.15 -7.47
N MET A 161 -4.85 4.23 -7.99
CA MET A 161 -4.44 4.79 -9.28
C MET A 161 -2.98 5.20 -9.25
N LYS A 162 -2.53 5.86 -8.18
CA LYS A 162 -1.13 6.24 -8.03
C LYS A 162 -0.20 5.03 -7.99
N LEU A 163 -0.57 3.97 -7.27
CA LEU A 163 0.18 2.71 -7.28
C LEU A 163 0.29 2.15 -8.71
N ALA A 164 -0.80 2.10 -9.47
CA ALA A 164 -0.77 1.58 -10.83
C ALA A 164 0.07 2.44 -11.80
N LEU A 165 -0.03 3.77 -11.69
CA LEU A 165 0.68 4.71 -12.56
C LEU A 165 2.19 4.72 -12.29
N ASP A 166 2.59 4.76 -11.01
CA ASP A 166 4.00 4.85 -10.62
C ASP A 166 4.80 3.56 -10.90
N LEU A 167 4.14 2.43 -11.22
CA LEU A 167 4.83 1.18 -11.57
C LEU A 167 5.82 1.35 -12.73
N GLN A 168 5.54 2.23 -13.70
CA GLN A 168 6.45 2.46 -14.83
C GLN A 168 7.77 3.07 -14.38
N ASP A 169 7.72 4.04 -13.49
CA ASP A 169 8.89 4.73 -12.95
C ASP A 169 9.70 3.85 -11.98
N HIS A 170 9.09 2.75 -11.52
CA HIS A 170 9.71 1.79 -10.60
C HIS A 170 10.07 0.47 -11.30
N ASN A 171 10.07 0.43 -12.63
CA ASN A 171 10.52 -0.74 -13.40
C ASN A 171 12.05 -0.81 -13.49
N PHE A 172 12.68 -1.36 -12.46
CA PHE A 172 14.12 -1.62 -12.44
C PHE A 172 14.42 -3.07 -12.07
N VAL A 173 15.64 -3.52 -12.39
CA VAL A 173 16.16 -4.82 -11.95
C VAL A 173 17.39 -4.57 -11.09
N SER A 174 17.36 -5.11 -9.87
CA SER A 174 18.46 -5.07 -8.92
C SER A 174 19.27 -6.38 -8.95
N TRP A 175 20.33 -6.45 -8.13
CA TRP A 175 21.23 -7.60 -8.02
C TRP A 175 20.58 -8.88 -7.45
N SER A 176 19.40 -8.75 -6.85
CA SER A 176 18.64 -9.87 -6.30
C SER A 176 17.18 -9.78 -6.75
N LYS A 177 16.62 -10.93 -7.16
CA LYS A 177 15.18 -11.09 -7.40
C LYS A 177 14.36 -10.52 -6.24
N TYR A 178 14.76 -10.84 -5.00
CA TYR A 178 14.05 -10.39 -3.80
C TYR A 178 13.94 -8.87 -3.75
N ILE A 179 15.07 -8.17 -3.87
CA ILE A 179 15.13 -6.70 -3.79
C ILE A 179 14.39 -6.06 -4.97
N THR A 180 14.57 -6.62 -6.17
CA THR A 180 13.85 -6.18 -7.37
C THR A 180 12.36 -6.18 -7.12
N VAL A 181 11.77 -7.32 -6.74
CA VAL A 181 10.31 -7.42 -6.56
C VAL A 181 9.86 -6.54 -5.40
N PHE A 182 10.57 -6.56 -4.25
CA PHE A 182 10.16 -5.85 -3.03
C PHE A 182 9.96 -4.35 -3.24
N TRP A 183 10.84 -3.73 -4.04
CA TRP A 183 10.88 -2.29 -4.26
C TRP A 183 10.30 -1.81 -5.58
N SER A 184 10.14 -2.68 -6.59
CA SER A 184 9.52 -2.29 -7.88
C SER A 184 8.01 -2.40 -7.85
N THR A 185 7.48 -3.47 -7.29
CA THR A 185 6.04 -3.80 -7.31
C THR A 185 5.51 -4.27 -5.95
N GLY A 186 6.42 -4.65 -5.05
CA GLY A 186 6.13 -5.32 -3.79
C GLY A 186 5.71 -4.40 -2.62
N PRO A 187 5.77 -4.91 -1.38
CA PRO A 187 5.40 -4.14 -0.18
C PRO A 187 6.14 -2.82 -0.01
N MET A 188 7.43 -2.73 -0.35
CA MET A 188 8.17 -1.46 -0.20
C MET A 188 7.79 -0.42 -1.23
N PHE A 189 7.44 -0.84 -2.44
CA PHE A 189 6.83 0.04 -3.42
C PHE A 189 5.56 0.68 -2.84
N VAL A 190 4.63 -0.14 -2.33
CA VAL A 190 3.38 0.36 -1.70
C VAL A 190 3.66 1.31 -0.54
N ASN A 191 4.58 0.94 0.35
CA ASN A 191 4.95 1.76 1.50
C ASN A 191 5.50 3.15 1.11
N ASN A 192 6.29 3.24 0.03
CA ASN A 192 6.82 4.52 -0.41
C ASN A 192 5.72 5.41 -1.00
N ILE A 193 4.81 4.84 -1.79
CA ILE A 193 3.69 5.57 -2.37
C ILE A 193 2.72 6.04 -1.29
N LEU A 194 2.32 5.17 -0.35
CA LEU A 194 1.46 5.55 0.77
C LEU A 194 2.07 6.65 1.62
N ALA A 195 3.36 6.54 1.99
CA ALA A 195 4.04 7.59 2.74
C ALA A 195 4.03 8.94 2.00
N SER A 196 4.19 8.92 0.68
CA SER A 196 4.09 10.12 -0.16
C SER A 196 2.68 10.72 -0.14
N CYS A 197 1.65 9.88 -0.30
CA CYS A 197 0.24 10.29 -0.27
C CYS A 197 -0.16 10.88 1.09
N PHE A 198 0.24 10.25 2.20
CA PHE A 198 -0.06 10.76 3.54
C PHE A 198 0.61 12.13 3.79
N ARG A 199 1.88 12.29 3.41
CA ARG A 199 2.57 13.60 3.50
C ARG A 199 1.88 14.67 2.66
N ALA A 200 1.51 14.35 1.42
CA ALA A 200 0.80 15.28 0.55
C ALA A 200 -0.58 15.66 1.13
N SER A 201 -1.28 14.71 1.74
CA SER A 201 -2.58 14.93 2.37
C SER A 201 -2.48 15.82 3.61
N HIS A 202 -1.46 15.60 4.43
CA HIS A 202 -1.17 16.45 5.59
C HIS A 202 -0.90 17.91 5.19
N ILE A 203 -0.07 18.13 4.15
CA ILE A 203 0.20 19.48 3.60
C ILE A 203 -1.09 20.12 3.09
N THR A 204 -1.91 19.37 2.35
CA THR A 204 -3.18 19.86 1.79
C THR A 204 -4.14 20.29 2.90
N ASN A 205 -4.27 19.48 3.95
CA ASN A 205 -5.14 19.76 5.08
C ASN A 205 -4.66 20.99 5.88
N GLN A 206 -3.35 21.12 6.15
CA GLN A 206 -2.80 22.31 6.81
C GLN A 206 -3.03 23.59 6.00
N GLY A 207 -2.85 23.54 4.67
CA GLY A 207 -3.13 24.69 3.79
C GLY A 207 -4.60 25.10 3.79
N LEU A 208 -5.52 24.13 3.83
CA LEU A 208 -6.97 24.39 3.95
C LEU A 208 -7.33 25.05 5.30
N HIS A 209 -6.71 24.62 6.40
CA HIS A 209 -6.91 25.23 7.72
C HIS A 209 -6.42 26.67 7.76
N HIS A 210 -5.22 26.95 7.22
CA HIS A 210 -4.70 28.32 7.14
C HIS A 210 -5.57 29.24 6.28
N ARG A 211 -6.07 28.77 5.13
CA ARG A 211 -6.98 29.55 4.28
C ARG A 211 -8.33 29.83 4.94
N LYS A 212 -8.85 28.89 5.72
CA LYS A 212 -10.09 29.12 6.51
C LYS A 212 -9.86 30.16 7.62
N SER A 213 -8.72 30.13 8.31
CA SER A 213 -8.38 31.14 9.32
C SER A 213 -8.22 32.54 8.70
N SER A 214 -7.50 32.66 7.57
CA SER A 214 -7.33 33.96 6.91
C SER A 214 -8.65 34.55 6.39
N ASN A 215 -9.56 33.71 5.90
CA ASN A 215 -10.88 34.17 5.44
C ASN A 215 -11.84 34.49 6.60
N ALA A 216 -11.68 33.85 7.77
CA ALA A 216 -12.43 34.21 8.97
C ALA A 216 -12.05 35.60 9.52
N ASP A 217 -10.79 36.01 9.35
CA ASP A 217 -10.31 37.33 9.76
C ASP A 217 -10.72 38.44 8.79
N ILE A 218 -10.90 38.13 7.49
CA ILE A 218 -11.33 39.10 6.47
C ILE A 218 -12.85 39.37 6.53
N ASN A 219 -13.66 38.44 7.05
CA ASN A 219 -15.13 38.57 7.06
C ASN A 219 -15.71 39.35 8.27
N ARG A 220 -14.91 40.17 8.96
CA ARG A 220 -15.42 41.11 9.99
C ARG A 220 -15.96 42.44 9.44
N GLY A 221 -16.09 42.59 8.12
CA GLY A 221 -16.70 43.78 7.54
C GLY A 221 -16.98 43.65 6.07
N THR A 222 -18.01 42.88 5.68
CA THR A 222 -18.93 43.18 4.56
C THR A 222 -19.91 42.03 4.37
N SER A 223 -21.20 42.32 4.50
CA SER A 223 -22.29 41.43 4.10
C SER A 223 -22.39 41.45 2.58
N ALA A 224 -21.83 40.44 1.92
CA ALA A 224 -22.11 40.17 0.51
C ALA A 224 -22.38 38.67 0.34
N ARG A 225 -23.63 38.35 -0.05
CA ARG A 225 -24.06 37.00 -0.44
C ARG A 225 -23.25 36.57 -1.66
N PHE A 226 -22.22 35.77 -1.44
CA PHE A 226 -21.61 34.97 -2.51
C PHE A 226 -22.34 33.62 -2.56
N HIS A 227 -22.90 33.33 -3.72
CA HIS A 227 -23.41 32.00 -4.05
C HIS A 227 -22.32 30.96 -3.79
N GLU A 228 -22.65 29.99 -2.97
CA GLU A 228 -21.82 28.83 -2.63
C GLU A 228 -21.61 27.99 -3.89
N ALA A 229 -20.58 28.36 -4.66
CA ALA A 229 -20.07 27.50 -5.70
C ALA A 229 -19.63 26.19 -5.02
N THR A 230 -20.33 25.10 -5.35
CA THR A 230 -19.98 23.73 -4.98
C THR A 230 -18.57 23.45 -5.51
N THR A 231 -17.58 23.85 -4.72
CA THR A 231 -16.19 23.52 -4.96
C THR A 231 -16.12 22.04 -4.69
N THR A 232 -16.01 21.22 -5.73
CA THR A 232 -15.60 19.83 -5.62
C THR A 232 -14.32 19.83 -4.80
N ARG A 233 -14.46 19.51 -3.51
CA ARG A 233 -13.36 19.42 -2.56
C ARG A 233 -12.43 18.37 -3.15
N SER A 234 -11.29 18.78 -3.71
CA SER A 234 -10.26 17.85 -4.16
C SER A 234 -9.88 17.03 -2.94
N SER A 235 -10.42 15.82 -2.83
CA SER A 235 -10.15 14.91 -1.72
C SER A 235 -8.65 14.66 -1.69
N ALA A 236 -8.05 14.77 -0.51
CA ALA A 236 -6.62 14.59 -0.37
C ALA A 236 -6.22 13.17 -0.87
N PRO A 237 -5.01 12.97 -1.41
CA PRO A 237 -4.64 11.70 -2.04
C PRO A 237 -4.81 10.45 -1.17
N ALA A 238 -4.68 10.58 0.16
CA ALA A 238 -4.84 9.51 1.14
C ALA A 238 -6.15 9.59 1.96
N ASP A 239 -7.07 10.45 1.54
CA ASP A 239 -8.35 10.63 2.23
C ASP A 239 -9.15 9.32 2.24
N GLY A 240 -9.63 8.90 3.42
CA GLY A 240 -10.36 7.64 3.59
C GLY A 240 -9.53 6.35 3.52
N VAL A 241 -8.19 6.43 3.43
CA VAL A 241 -7.33 5.24 3.55
C VAL A 241 -7.19 4.83 5.01
N VAL A 242 -7.44 3.55 5.27
CA VAL A 242 -7.37 2.95 6.61
C VAL A 242 -6.32 1.84 6.68
N ILE A 243 -5.51 1.84 7.74
CA ILE A 243 -4.56 0.75 8.02
C ILE A 243 -5.17 -0.21 9.02
N LEU A 244 -5.33 -1.48 8.61
CA LEU A 244 -5.90 -2.53 9.46
C LEU A 244 -4.82 -3.04 10.44
N PRO A 245 -5.09 -3.03 11.76
CA PRO A 245 -4.17 -3.56 12.76
C PRO A 245 -4.06 -5.09 12.69
N PRO A 246 -2.97 -5.70 13.24
CA PRO A 246 -2.75 -7.15 13.23
C PRO A 246 -3.89 -7.98 13.81
N CYS A 247 -4.61 -7.46 14.81
CA CYS A 247 -5.75 -8.15 15.40
C CYS A 247 -6.89 -8.40 14.40
N MET A 248 -7.01 -7.57 13.37
CA MET A 248 -8.04 -7.70 12.34
C MET A 248 -7.63 -8.66 11.20
N TYR A 249 -6.33 -8.92 10.98
CA TYR A 249 -5.90 -9.73 9.83
C TYR A 249 -4.96 -10.92 10.15
N SER A 250 -4.37 -11.03 11.34
CA SER A 250 -3.33 -12.05 11.59
C SER A 250 -3.24 -12.61 13.02
N THR A 251 -3.75 -11.95 14.06
CA THR A 251 -3.32 -12.28 15.45
C THR A 251 -4.43 -12.58 16.47
N SER A 252 -5.70 -12.64 16.07
CA SER A 252 -6.80 -12.85 17.02
C SER A 252 -7.86 -13.84 16.53
N GLU A 253 -8.65 -14.39 17.46
CA GLU A 253 -9.87 -15.15 17.15
C GLU A 253 -10.86 -14.32 16.31
N HIS A 254 -10.84 -12.99 16.49
CA HIS A 254 -11.70 -12.05 15.79
C HIS A 254 -11.15 -11.57 14.44
N SER A 255 -10.01 -12.11 13.99
CA SER A 255 -9.45 -11.78 12.67
C SER A 255 -10.40 -12.14 11.53
N PHE A 256 -10.43 -11.28 10.51
CA PHE A 256 -11.14 -11.52 9.27
C PHE A 256 -10.42 -12.52 8.37
N PHE A 257 -9.11 -12.64 8.54
CA PHE A 257 -8.22 -13.40 7.68
C PHE A 257 -7.35 -14.39 8.46
N GLY A 258 -6.87 -15.42 7.78
CA GLY A 258 -5.88 -16.38 8.28
C GLY A 258 -4.88 -16.70 7.18
N HIS A 259 -3.63 -16.98 7.56
CA HIS A 259 -2.56 -17.27 6.59
C HIS A 259 -2.31 -18.77 6.51
N CYS A 260 -2.28 -19.27 5.28
CA CYS A 260 -1.76 -20.58 4.93
C CYS A 260 -0.28 -20.45 4.52
N SER A 261 0.40 -21.57 4.33
CA SER A 261 1.79 -21.54 3.83
C SER A 261 1.82 -20.90 2.44
N GLY A 262 2.61 -19.83 2.29
CA GLY A 262 2.62 -18.93 1.13
C GLY A 262 3.96 -18.85 0.41
N SER A 263 3.96 -18.36 -0.84
CA SER A 263 5.16 -18.36 -1.71
C SER A 263 5.82 -17.00 -1.95
N SER A 264 5.18 -15.89 -1.57
CA SER A 264 5.53 -14.57 -2.12
C SER A 264 6.22 -13.61 -1.14
N TRP A 265 5.87 -13.57 0.16
CA TRP A 265 6.52 -12.72 1.17
C TRP A 265 6.47 -13.29 2.60
N HIS A 266 6.73 -14.58 2.77
CA HIS A 266 6.45 -15.29 4.03
C HIS A 266 7.67 -16.03 4.58
N GLY A 267 7.77 -16.13 5.91
CA GLY A 267 8.80 -16.93 6.57
C GLY A 267 10.21 -16.36 6.42
N LYS A 268 11.05 -16.97 5.56
CA LYS A 268 12.47 -16.59 5.40
C LYS A 268 12.65 -15.15 4.92
N ASP A 269 11.69 -14.63 4.17
CA ASP A 269 11.68 -13.27 3.66
C ASP A 269 11.55 -12.24 4.79
N VAL A 270 10.58 -12.47 5.69
CA VAL A 270 10.39 -11.66 6.90
C VAL A 270 11.63 -11.75 7.78
N ALA A 271 12.24 -12.93 7.90
CA ALA A 271 13.48 -13.10 8.66
C ALA A 271 14.64 -12.29 8.04
N PHE A 272 14.77 -12.24 6.71
CA PHE A 272 15.78 -11.44 6.03
C PHE A 272 15.55 -9.94 6.21
N VAL A 273 14.33 -9.44 6.05
CA VAL A 273 14.00 -8.01 6.28
C VAL A 273 14.20 -7.64 7.74
N THR A 274 13.79 -8.51 8.66
CA THR A 274 14.01 -8.32 10.09
C THR A 274 15.49 -8.29 10.43
N TRP A 275 16.28 -9.19 9.83
CA TRP A 275 17.73 -9.20 9.97
C TRP A 275 18.35 -7.91 9.44
N LEU A 276 17.97 -7.46 8.23
CA LEU A 276 18.43 -6.20 7.67
C LEU A 276 18.09 -5.01 8.56
N TYR A 277 16.85 -4.95 9.05
CA TYR A 277 16.38 -3.87 9.92
C TYR A 277 17.19 -3.81 11.23
N LYS A 278 17.32 -4.97 11.91
CA LYS A 278 18.06 -5.10 13.19
C LYS A 278 19.56 -4.86 13.03
N ASN A 279 20.13 -5.12 11.86
CA ASN A 279 21.54 -4.95 11.57
C ASN A 279 21.85 -3.70 10.73
N SER A 280 20.88 -2.79 10.56
CA SER A 280 21.04 -1.58 9.75
C SER A 280 22.19 -0.67 10.22
N TRP A 281 22.53 -0.72 11.50
CA TRP A 281 23.67 -0.03 12.11
C TRP A 281 25.03 -0.51 11.58
N TRP A 282 25.17 -1.78 11.16
CA TRP A 282 26.40 -2.29 10.54
C TRP A 282 26.72 -1.54 9.24
N PHE A 283 25.71 -1.29 8.41
CA PHE A 283 25.88 -0.56 7.16
C PHE A 283 26.25 0.91 7.40
N SER A 284 25.69 1.52 8.46
CA SER A 284 26.08 2.87 8.89
C SER A 284 27.54 2.90 9.36
N GLY A 285 27.99 1.87 10.08
CA GLY A 285 29.39 1.70 10.48
C GLY A 285 30.34 1.53 9.29
N ILE A 286 29.99 0.67 8.32
CA ILE A 286 30.78 0.47 7.09
C ILE A 286 30.88 1.77 6.29
N LEU A 287 29.77 2.51 6.13
CA LEU A 287 29.77 3.81 5.46
C LEU A 287 30.64 4.82 6.18
N MET A 288 30.57 4.88 7.53
CA MET A 288 31.42 5.74 8.33
C MET A 288 32.91 5.38 8.15
N CYS A 289 33.26 4.10 8.20
CA CYS A 289 34.63 3.65 7.93
C CYS A 289 35.10 4.01 6.51
N ALA A 290 34.24 3.87 5.50
CA ALA A 290 34.54 4.26 4.12
C ALA A 290 34.77 5.77 3.98
N VAL A 291 33.94 6.60 4.65
CA VAL A 291 34.11 8.06 4.70
C VAL A 291 35.42 8.43 5.42
N VAL A 292 35.70 7.84 6.58
CA VAL A 292 36.95 8.06 7.32
C VAL A 292 38.16 7.66 6.47
N TRP A 293 38.12 6.50 5.81
CA TRP A 293 39.18 6.06 4.91
C TRP A 293 39.38 7.02 3.73
N ALA A 294 38.29 7.50 3.13
CA ALA A 294 38.35 8.49 2.04
C ALA A 294 38.97 9.81 2.50
N VAL A 295 38.60 10.30 3.69
CA VAL A 295 39.17 11.51 4.30
C VAL A 295 40.67 11.32 4.59
N LEU A 296 41.06 10.20 5.20
CA LEU A 296 42.46 9.89 5.50
C LEU A 296 43.29 9.74 4.23
N ARG A 297 42.74 9.11 3.17
CA ARG A 297 43.39 8.98 1.86
C ARG A 297 43.56 10.34 1.18
N LYS A 298 42.56 11.23 1.26
CA LYS A 298 42.66 12.61 0.75
C LYS A 298 43.74 13.39 1.49
N ARG A 299 43.78 13.31 2.82
CA ARG A 299 44.83 13.95 3.64
C ARG A 299 46.23 13.45 3.28
N ARG A 300 46.43 12.12 3.15
CA ARG A 300 47.73 11.55 2.73
C ARG A 300 48.17 12.06 1.35
N ARG A 301 47.26 12.18 0.38
CA ARG A 301 47.59 12.75 -0.94
C ARG A 301 48.01 14.22 -0.86
N SER A 302 47.39 15.02 0.01
CA SER A 302 47.78 16.41 0.22
C SER A 302 49.18 16.54 0.85
N TYR A 303 49.57 15.67 1.78
CA TYR A 303 50.92 15.68 2.35
C TYR A 303 52.01 15.29 1.34
N VAL A 304 51.73 14.34 0.43
CA VAL A 304 52.68 13.93 -0.63
C VAL A 304 52.92 15.06 -1.66
N LEU A 305 51.90 15.86 -1.97
CA LEU A 305 52.04 17.01 -2.87
C LEU A 305 52.86 18.16 -2.24
N ILE A 306 52.78 18.35 -0.92
CA ILE A 306 53.57 19.38 -0.21
C ILE A 306 55.04 18.96 -0.07
N SER A 307 55.33 17.66 0.05
CA SER A 307 56.70 17.15 0.17
C SER A 307 57.45 17.01 -1.17
N SER A 308 56.77 17.18 -2.31
CA SER A 308 57.38 17.10 -3.65
C SER A 308 57.63 18.48 -4.28
N THR A 309 57.34 19.56 -3.54
CA THR A 309 57.58 20.96 -3.93
C THR A 309 58.66 21.65 -3.08
N VAL A 310 59.51 20.88 -2.40
CA VAL A 310 60.67 21.37 -1.63
C VAL A 310 61.94 20.81 -2.26
#